data_AF-E0WHB3-F1
#
_entry.id   AF-E0WHB3-F1
#
_cell.length_a   1.000
_cell.length_b   1.000
_cell.length_c   1.000
_cell.angle_alpha   90.00
_cell.angle_beta   90.00
_cell.angle_gamma   90.00
#
_symmetry.space_group_name_H-M   'P 1'
#
loop_
_entity.id
_entity.type
_entity.pdbx_description
1 polymer ?
#
loop_
_entity_poly.entity_id
_entity_poly.type
_entity_poly.pdbx_seq_one_letter_code
_entity_poly.pdbx_strand_id
1 'polypeptide(L)'
;VYAPMKESIPLIVDAMKRAMDDTGQAKIFSANITADDPSEMIARGEYVLEQFGMLAENVALLVDGFVGGCGMVTTARRNFPNQFIHYHRAGHG
;
A
#
# COMPACT_ATOMS: atom_id res chain seq x y z
N VAL A 1 13.84 -2.95 15.89
CA VAL A 1 12.74 -2.65 14.94
C VAL A 1 11.46 -2.53 15.77
N TYR A 2 10.59 -1.54 15.50
CA TYR A 2 9.45 -1.21 16.37
C TYR A 2 8.06 -1.33 15.72
N ALA A 3 7.99 -1.41 14.38
CA ALA A 3 6.74 -1.64 13.62
C ALA A 3 7.04 -2.39 12.31
N PRO A 4 7.36 -3.69 12.37
CA PRO A 4 7.62 -4.48 11.16
C PRO A 4 6.38 -4.56 10.27
N MET A 5 6.52 -4.32 8.96
CA MET A 5 5.39 -4.41 8.02
C MET A 5 4.68 -5.77 8.09
N LYS A 6 5.45 -6.86 8.29
CA LYS A 6 4.90 -8.22 8.43
C LYS A 6 4.07 -8.46 9.69
N GLU A 7 4.16 -7.55 10.66
CA GLU A 7 3.34 -7.56 11.88
C GLU A 7 2.23 -6.50 11.79
N SER A 8 2.51 -5.32 11.24
CA SER A 8 1.56 -4.20 11.18
C SER A 8 0.45 -4.40 10.13
N ILE A 9 0.76 -4.94 8.94
CA ILE A 9 -0.26 -5.12 7.89
C ILE A 9 -1.36 -6.09 8.32
N PRO A 10 -1.08 -7.27 8.91
CA PRO A 10 -2.13 -8.15 9.42
C PRO A 10 -3.04 -7.46 10.46
N LEU A 11 -2.47 -6.63 11.33
CA LEU A 11 -3.23 -5.86 12.33
C LEU A 11 -4.13 -4.79 11.68
N ILE A 12 -3.68 -4.18 10.58
CA ILE A 12 -4.50 -3.23 9.81
C ILE A 12 -5.66 -3.96 9.11
N VAL A 13 -5.43 -5.16 8.58
CA VAL A 13 -6.49 -5.99 7.97
C VAL A 13 -7.54 -6.35 9.01
N ASP A 14 -7.13 -6.79 10.21
CA ASP A 14 -8.03 -7.06 11.33
C ASP A 14 -8.83 -5.80 11.73
N ALA A 15 -8.17 -4.66 11.86
CA ALA A 15 -8.82 -3.40 12.20
C ALA A 15 -9.83 -2.96 11.14
N MET A 16 -9.51 -3.14 9.86
CA MET A 16 -10.43 -2.83 8.76
C MET A 16 -11.68 -3.71 8.82
N LYS A 17 -11.52 -5.02 9.03
CA LYS A 17 -12.65 -5.96 9.16
C LYS A 17 -13.57 -5.56 10.30
N ARG A 18 -13.02 -5.36 11.50
CA ARG A 18 -13.80 -4.89 12.66
C ARG A 18 -14.53 -3.58 12.37
N ALA A 19 -13.86 -2.61 11.75
CA ALA A 19 -14.50 -1.34 11.40
C ALA A 19 -15.59 -1.48 10.33
N MET A 20 -15.45 -2.41 9.39
CA MET A 20 -16.49 -2.72 8.40
C MET A 20 -17.68 -3.40 9.06
N ASP A 21 -17.45 -4.37 9.95
CA ASP A 21 -18.50 -5.07 10.69
C ASP A 21 -19.29 -4.11 11.59
N ASP A 22 -18.60 -3.24 12.33
CA ASP A 22 -19.22 -2.28 13.26
C ASP A 22 -20.06 -1.21 12.54
N THR A 23 -19.66 -0.82 11.33
CA THR A 23 -20.28 0.32 10.62
C THR A 23 -21.18 -0.08 9.46
N GLY A 24 -21.07 -1.32 8.95
CA GLY A 24 -21.71 -1.76 7.71
C GLY A 24 -21.23 -1.00 6.46
N GLN A 25 -20.11 -0.28 6.54
CA GLN A 25 -19.59 0.57 5.46
C GLN A 25 -18.22 0.06 4.99
N ALA A 26 -18.01 0.06 3.68
CA ALA A 26 -16.70 -0.21 3.10
C ALA A 26 -15.64 0.78 3.62
N LYS A 27 -14.41 0.30 3.79
CA LYS A 27 -13.24 1.10 4.18
C LYS A 27 -12.16 0.97 3.13
N ILE A 28 -11.17 1.86 3.17
CA ILE A 28 -10.00 1.81 2.28
C ILE A 28 -8.73 2.03 3.09
N PHE A 29 -7.61 1.54 2.60
CA PHE A 29 -6.29 1.77 3.18
C PHE A 29 -5.27 2.07 2.08
N SER A 30 -4.38 3.03 2.30
CA SER A 30 -3.31 3.34 1.35
C SER A 30 -1.96 2.94 1.95
N ALA A 31 -1.39 1.83 1.48
CA ALA A 31 -0.14 1.28 2.01
C ALA A 31 1.07 1.91 1.32
N ASN A 32 2.02 2.44 2.10
CA ASN A 32 3.29 2.93 1.55
C ASN A 32 4.16 1.75 1.10
N ILE A 33 4.52 1.71 -0.18
CA ILE A 33 5.41 0.70 -0.76
C ILE A 33 6.75 1.29 -1.24
N THR A 34 7.01 2.57 -0.98
CA THR A 34 8.23 3.26 -1.43
C THR A 34 9.49 2.57 -0.95
N ALA A 35 10.39 2.25 -1.88
CA ALA A 35 11.72 1.72 -1.63
C ALA A 35 12.61 2.03 -2.85
N ASP A 36 13.91 2.17 -2.62
CA ASP A 36 14.90 2.43 -3.67
C ASP A 36 14.98 1.28 -4.67
N ASP A 37 14.92 0.04 -4.17
CA ASP A 37 14.95 -1.17 -4.97
C ASP A 37 13.53 -1.47 -5.53
N PRO A 38 13.35 -1.52 -6.86
CA PRO A 38 12.08 -1.90 -7.46
C PRO A 38 11.57 -3.28 -7.00
N SER A 39 12.47 -4.23 -6.70
CA SER A 39 12.08 -5.56 -6.23
C SER A 39 11.48 -5.52 -4.83
N GLU A 40 11.97 -4.64 -3.95
CA GLU A 40 11.38 -4.40 -2.62
C GLU A 40 10.00 -3.72 -2.74
N MET A 41 9.82 -2.78 -3.66
CA MET A 41 8.50 -2.18 -3.92
C MET A 41 7.48 -3.24 -4.35
N ILE A 42 7.88 -4.14 -5.26
CA ILE A 42 7.04 -5.23 -5.75
C ILE A 42 6.73 -6.20 -4.60
N ALA A 43 7.74 -6.63 -3.84
CA ALA A 43 7.55 -7.52 -2.71
C ALA A 43 6.60 -6.94 -1.64
N ARG A 44 6.70 -5.63 -1.35
CA ARG A 44 5.77 -4.95 -0.44
C ARG A 44 4.36 -4.90 -0.99
N GLY A 45 4.20 -4.55 -2.27
CA GLY A 45 2.89 -4.51 -2.92
C GLY A 45 2.21 -5.88 -2.92
N GLU A 46 2.92 -6.92 -3.35
CA GLU A 46 2.43 -8.30 -3.34
C GLU A 46 2.06 -8.76 -1.93
N TYR A 47 2.95 -8.53 -0.94
CA TYR A 47 2.68 -8.89 0.45
C TYR A 47 1.43 -8.18 0.98
N VAL A 48 1.28 -6.88 0.76
CA VAL A 48 0.09 -6.13 1.20
C VAL A 48 -1.17 -6.72 0.57
N LEU A 49 -1.19 -6.94 -0.75
CA LEU A 49 -2.38 -7.48 -1.42
C LEU A 49 -2.70 -8.92 -0.97
N GLU A 50 -1.69 -9.75 -0.76
CA GLU A 50 -1.85 -11.11 -0.21
C GLU A 50 -2.49 -11.09 1.18
N GLN A 51 -2.01 -10.21 2.08
CA GLN A 51 -2.58 -10.11 3.43
C GLN A 51 -4.03 -9.60 3.43
N PHE A 52 -4.38 -8.67 2.54
CA PHE A 52 -5.76 -8.18 2.42
C PHE A 52 -6.68 -9.22 1.78
N GLY A 53 -6.16 -10.11 0.93
CA GLY A 53 -6.92 -11.21 0.33
C GLY A 53 -8.15 -10.71 -0.42
N MET A 54 -9.35 -11.11 0.01
CA MET A 54 -10.62 -10.64 -0.59
C MET A 54 -10.84 -9.12 -0.46
N LEU A 55 -10.14 -8.45 0.45
CA LEU A 55 -10.20 -6.99 0.63
C LEU A 55 -9.12 -6.26 -0.18
N ALA A 56 -8.42 -6.94 -1.10
CA ALA A 56 -7.34 -6.32 -1.89
C ALA A 56 -7.83 -5.15 -2.75
N GLU A 57 -9.09 -5.17 -3.18
CA GLU A 57 -9.74 -4.05 -3.90
C GLU A 57 -9.92 -2.78 -3.07
N ASN A 58 -9.86 -2.89 -1.73
CA ASN A 58 -9.94 -1.77 -0.80
C ASN A 58 -8.59 -1.08 -0.58
N VAL A 59 -7.53 -1.53 -1.26
CA VAL A 59 -6.16 -1.06 -1.05
C VAL A 59 -5.73 -0.10 -2.17
N ALA A 60 -5.17 1.04 -1.77
CA ALA A 60 -4.35 1.88 -2.63
C ALA A 60 -2.87 1.65 -2.31
N LEU A 61 -1.99 1.81 -3.29
CA LEU A 61 -0.54 1.73 -3.10
C LEU A 61 0.05 3.14 -3.17
N LEU A 62 0.61 3.60 -2.06
CA LEU A 62 1.26 4.91 -1.94
C LEU A 62 2.72 4.84 -2.34
N VAL A 63 3.14 5.81 -3.15
CA VAL A 63 4.54 6.01 -3.57
C VAL A 63 4.92 7.46 -3.35
N ASP A 64 6.03 7.71 -2.66
CA ASP A 64 6.63 9.04 -2.50
C ASP A 64 7.31 9.49 -3.80
N GLY A 65 6.51 9.82 -4.81
CA GLY A 65 6.97 10.00 -6.19
C GLY A 65 7.81 11.25 -6.45
N PHE A 66 7.84 12.23 -5.54
CA PHE A 66 8.73 13.39 -5.68
C PHE A 66 10.16 13.03 -5.27
N VAL A 67 10.36 12.59 -4.02
CA VAL A 67 11.67 12.14 -3.51
C VAL A 67 12.17 10.86 -4.19
N GLY A 68 11.29 9.92 -4.49
CA GLY A 68 11.63 8.65 -5.15
C GLY A 68 11.74 8.74 -6.68
N GLY A 69 11.25 9.83 -7.27
CA GLY A 69 11.27 10.07 -8.70
C GLY A 69 10.28 9.24 -9.53
N CYS A 70 10.21 9.55 -10.84
CA CYS A 70 9.27 8.95 -11.78
C CYS A 70 9.44 7.42 -11.96
N GLY A 71 10.65 6.90 -11.68
CA GLY A 71 10.96 5.48 -11.76
C GLY A 71 10.09 4.65 -10.82
N MET A 72 10.05 5.02 -9.54
CA MET A 72 9.26 4.31 -8.51
C MET A 72 7.76 4.36 -8.80
N VAL A 73 7.26 5.51 -9.25
CA VAL A 73 5.85 5.66 -9.65
C VAL A 73 5.52 4.73 -10.81
N THR A 74 6.41 4.63 -11.80
CA THR A 74 6.23 3.76 -12.96
C THR A 74 6.32 2.28 -12.56
N THR A 75 7.22 1.91 -11.64
CA THR A 75 7.31 0.57 -11.06
C THR A 75 5.96 0.16 -10.46
N ALA A 76 5.39 0.98 -9.59
CA ALA A 76 4.08 0.68 -9.00
C ALA A 76 2.97 0.61 -10.06
N ARG A 77 2.92 1.59 -10.99
CA ARG A 77 1.89 1.66 -12.03
C ARG A 77 1.88 0.45 -12.97
N ARG A 78 3.05 -0.07 -13.34
CA ARG A 78 3.16 -1.18 -14.31
C ARG A 78 2.97 -2.55 -13.67
N ASN A 79 3.41 -2.74 -12.43
CA ASN A 79 3.28 -4.02 -11.73
C ASN A 79 1.90 -4.19 -11.05
N PHE A 80 1.25 -3.10 -10.64
CA PHE A 80 -0.05 -3.12 -9.97
C PHE A 80 -1.10 -2.28 -10.73
N PRO A 81 -1.38 -2.57 -12.01
CA PRO A 81 -2.23 -1.71 -12.85
C PRO A 81 -3.70 -1.65 -12.41
N ASN A 82 -4.15 -2.61 -11.60
CA ASN A 82 -5.52 -2.70 -11.10
C ASN A 82 -5.69 -2.05 -9.71
N GLN A 83 -4.61 -1.56 -9.11
CA GLN A 83 -4.64 -0.87 -7.82
C GLN A 83 -4.57 0.65 -8.03
N PHE A 84 -5.23 1.41 -7.15
CA PHE A 84 -5.10 2.86 -7.16
C PHE A 84 -3.68 3.26 -6.75
N ILE A 85 -2.96 3.99 -7.60
CA ILE A 85 -1.61 4.49 -7.31
C ILE A 85 -1.72 5.88 -6.69
N HIS A 86 -1.47 5.96 -5.39
CA HIS A 86 -1.48 7.18 -4.61
C HIS A 86 -0.11 7.86 -4.67
N TYR A 87 0.05 8.84 -5.56
CA TYR A 87 1.26 9.66 -5.63
C TYR A 87 1.32 10.61 -4.43
N HIS A 88 2.29 10.39 -3.55
CA HIS A 88 2.63 11.32 -2.47
C HIS A 88 3.83 12.18 -2.89
N ARG A 89 3.74 13.49 -2.66
CA ARG A 89 4.69 14.47 -3.17
C ARG A 89 5.71 14.95 -2.14
N ALA A 90 6.05 14.16 -1.12
CA ALA A 90 6.97 14.58 -0.05
C ALA A 90 8.24 15.25 -0.60
N GLY A 91 8.68 16.36 0.03
CA GLY A 91 9.90 17.08 -0.35
C GLY A 91 9.79 18.06 -1.51
N HIS A 92 8.60 18.31 -2.05
CA HIS A 92 8.39 19.14 -3.26
C HIS A 92 8.54 20.67 -3.09
N GLY A 93 8.77 21.15 -1.87
CA GLY A 93 8.78 22.58 -1.51
C GLY A 93 10.18 23.16 -1.46
#